data_AF-A0A363U0V0-F1
#
_entry.id   AF-A0A363U0V0-F1
#
_cell.length_a   1.000
_cell.length_b   1.000
_cell.length_c   1.000
_cell.angle_alpha   90.00
_cell.angle_beta   90.00
_cell.angle_gamma   90.00
#
_symmetry.space_group_name_H-M   'P 1'
#
loop_
_entity.id
_entity.type
_entity.pdbx_description
1 polymer ?
#
loop_
_entity_poly.entity_id
_entity_poly.type
_entity_poly.pdbx_seq_one_letter_code
_entity_poly.pdbx_strand_id
1 'polypeptide(L)'
;MPIDVITAFIGFFLTLIIFSYLIGDNPLFRIAVHLFVGVSSGYAATVICYSVLLPRFTTLSLGDPVQLVIGLVPFFLGATLLTKLTPRISWIGSFALAILVGVGAATAIGGALIGTLIPQAQAAMDALNFRSAGSSSEAVFKLFDGVVMLTGTVLTLAYFQFSAKRAPDGTVKRNPILELLAWGGRVFIAITFGVLFAGVYMAALTAMIERLSSLINFVKSFLG
;
A
#
# COMPACT_ATOMS: atom_id res chain seq x y z
N MET A 1 -33.95 -5.90 4.25
CA MET A 1 -34.84 -4.88 4.85
C MET A 1 -34.48 -4.55 6.30
N PRO A 2 -34.52 -5.45 7.31
CA PRO A 2 -34.14 -5.06 8.68
C PRO A 2 -32.62 -4.88 8.87
N ILE A 3 -31.80 -5.72 8.23
CA ILE A 3 -30.33 -5.67 8.35
C ILE A 3 -29.76 -4.37 7.76
N ASP A 4 -30.32 -3.90 6.64
CA ASP A 4 -29.85 -2.71 5.92
C ASP A 4 -30.09 -1.44 6.74
N VAL A 5 -31.22 -1.39 7.46
CA VAL A 5 -31.55 -0.28 8.35
C VAL A 5 -30.62 -0.30 9.57
N ILE A 6 -30.37 -1.47 10.16
CA ILE A 6 -29.45 -1.61 11.30
C ILE A 6 -28.03 -1.20 10.91
N THR A 7 -27.51 -1.68 9.77
CA THR A 7 -26.18 -1.32 9.30
C THR A 7 -26.09 0.15 8.90
N ALA A 8 -27.14 0.73 8.33
CA ALA A 8 -27.22 2.16 8.06
C ALA A 8 -27.21 2.99 9.35
N PHE A 9 -27.96 2.59 10.39
CA PHE A 9 -27.92 3.24 11.70
C PHE A 9 -26.53 3.17 12.34
N ILE A 10 -25.92 1.97 12.37
CA ILE A 10 -24.57 1.78 12.92
C ILE A 10 -23.57 2.63 12.14
N GLY A 11 -23.63 2.60 10.81
CA GLY A 11 -22.76 3.39 9.94
C GLY A 11 -22.94 4.90 10.15
N PHE A 12 -24.17 5.36 10.31
CA PHE A 12 -24.51 6.76 10.59
C PHE A 12 -23.88 7.23 11.90
N PHE A 13 -24.12 6.51 13.00
CA PHE A 13 -23.55 6.86 14.31
C PHE A 13 -22.03 6.80 14.31
N LEU A 14 -21.43 5.76 13.73
CA LEU A 14 -19.98 5.61 13.70
C LEU A 14 -19.33 6.73 12.88
N THR A 15 -19.94 7.14 11.78
CA THR A 15 -19.47 8.27 10.96
C THR A 15 -19.52 9.58 11.74
N LEU A 16 -20.61 9.86 12.46
CA LEU A 16 -20.71 11.04 13.32
C LEU A 16 -19.64 11.06 14.43
N ILE A 17 -19.42 9.90 15.08
CA ILE A 17 -18.39 9.77 16.12
C ILE A 17 -16.99 10.04 15.54
N ILE A 18 -16.69 9.55 14.34
CA ILE A 18 -15.42 9.81 13.67
C ILE A 18 -15.29 11.30 13.29
N PHE A 19 -16.35 11.92 12.76
CA PHE A 19 -16.37 13.35 12.43
C PHE A 19 -16.21 14.27 13.64
N SER A 20 -16.53 13.79 14.84
CA SER A 20 -16.26 14.51 16.08
C SER A 20 -14.78 14.91 16.22
N TYR A 21 -13.85 14.21 15.57
CA TYR A 21 -12.43 14.58 15.50
C TYR A 21 -12.19 16.01 14.96
N LEU A 22 -13.07 16.53 14.09
CA LEU A 22 -12.95 17.88 13.56
C LEU A 22 -13.02 18.96 14.66
N ILE A 23 -13.68 18.65 15.77
CA ILE A 23 -13.85 19.53 16.93
C ILE A 23 -12.68 19.33 17.94
N GLY A 24 -11.79 18.37 17.70
CA GLY A 24 -10.64 18.02 18.53
C GLY A 24 -10.65 16.56 19.00
N ASP A 25 -9.64 16.19 19.80
CA ASP A 25 -9.51 14.84 20.37
C ASP A 25 -10.48 14.67 21.56
N ASN A 26 -11.61 14.02 21.30
CA ASN A 26 -12.66 13.75 22.28
C ASN A 26 -12.75 12.24 22.60
N PRO A 27 -13.34 11.87 23.76
CA PRO A 27 -13.47 10.47 24.14
C PRO A 27 -14.29 9.63 23.15
N LEU A 28 -15.28 10.24 22.49
CA LEU A 28 -16.11 9.57 21.48
C LEU A 28 -15.27 9.08 20.29
N PHE A 29 -14.43 9.96 19.74
CA PHE A 29 -13.51 9.64 18.65
C PHE A 29 -12.54 8.51 19.06
N ARG A 30 -11.97 8.60 20.27
CA ARG A 30 -11.09 7.54 20.79
C ARG A 30 -11.81 6.20 20.86
N ILE A 31 -13.06 6.15 21.31
CA ILE A 31 -13.86 4.92 21.34
C ILE A 31 -14.01 4.34 19.92
N ALA A 32 -14.34 5.18 18.92
CA ALA A 32 -14.44 4.70 17.54
C ALA A 32 -13.13 4.14 17.00
N VAL A 33 -11.99 4.78 17.31
CA VAL A 33 -10.67 4.27 16.89
C VAL A 33 -10.36 2.92 17.56
N HIS A 34 -10.59 2.77 18.86
CA HIS A 34 -10.35 1.50 19.56
C HIS A 34 -11.29 0.40 19.05
N LEU A 35 -12.56 0.73 18.80
CA LEU A 35 -13.51 -0.20 18.19
C LEU A 35 -13.06 -0.62 16.79
N PHE A 36 -12.64 0.34 15.96
CA PHE A 36 -12.17 0.06 14.61
C PHE A 36 -10.92 -0.85 14.60
N VAL A 37 -9.93 -0.55 15.45
CA VAL A 37 -8.72 -1.36 15.61
C VAL A 37 -9.06 -2.76 16.16
N GLY A 38 -9.98 -2.83 17.14
CA GLY A 38 -10.46 -4.09 17.71
C GLY A 38 -11.17 -4.97 16.68
N VAL A 39 -12.09 -4.40 15.90
CA VAL A 39 -12.80 -5.12 14.83
C VAL A 39 -11.84 -5.55 13.72
N SER A 40 -10.91 -4.67 13.33
CA SER A 40 -9.93 -4.98 12.28
C SER A 40 -8.99 -6.12 12.69
N SER A 41 -8.46 -6.09 13.92
CA SER A 41 -7.62 -7.16 14.46
C SER A 41 -8.40 -8.46 14.69
N GLY A 42 -9.64 -8.38 15.16
CA GLY A 42 -10.53 -9.53 15.31
C GLY A 42 -10.85 -10.20 13.97
N TYR A 43 -11.22 -9.42 12.95
CA TYR A 43 -11.44 -9.93 11.60
C TYR A 43 -10.18 -10.59 11.04
N ALA A 44 -9.02 -9.94 11.15
CA ALA A 44 -7.75 -10.52 10.73
C ALA A 44 -7.46 -11.85 11.44
N ALA A 45 -7.68 -11.92 12.76
CA ALA A 45 -7.52 -13.16 13.52
C ALA A 45 -8.47 -14.27 13.04
N THR A 46 -9.75 -13.95 12.81
CA THR A 46 -10.73 -14.90 12.27
C THR A 46 -10.31 -15.42 10.89
N VAL A 47 -9.90 -14.53 9.98
CA VAL A 47 -9.42 -14.92 8.65
C VAL A 47 -8.19 -15.82 8.76
N ILE A 48 -7.21 -15.49 9.61
CA ILE A 48 -6.04 -16.35 9.81
C ILE A 48 -6.44 -17.72 10.36
N CYS A 49 -7.33 -17.77 11.35
CA CYS A 49 -7.80 -19.02 11.93
C CYS A 49 -8.52 -19.91 10.89
N TYR A 50 -9.48 -19.37 10.15
CA TYR A 50 -10.33 -20.15 9.24
C TYR A 50 -9.73 -20.36 7.85
N SER A 51 -8.98 -19.39 7.32
CA SER A 51 -8.42 -19.47 5.97
C SER A 51 -7.00 -20.03 5.95
N VAL A 52 -6.28 -20.03 7.08
CA VAL A 52 -4.89 -20.49 7.15
C VAL A 52 -4.73 -21.63 8.14
N LEU A 53 -4.96 -21.41 9.43
CA LEU A 53 -4.60 -22.40 10.46
C LEU A 53 -5.44 -23.68 10.37
N LEU A 54 -6.76 -23.55 10.31
CA LEU A 54 -7.67 -24.70 10.29
C LEU A 54 -7.50 -25.56 9.02
N PRO A 55 -7.46 -24.99 7.79
CA PRO A 55 -7.18 -25.78 6.60
C PRO A 55 -5.84 -26.49 6.69
N ARG A 56 -4.78 -25.79 7.11
CA ARG A 56 -3.44 -26.38 7.25
C ARG A 56 -3.41 -27.52 8.26
N PHE A 57 -4.14 -27.39 9.36
CA PHE A 57 -4.27 -28.44 10.37
C PHE A 57 -5.01 -29.67 9.81
N THR A 58 -6.12 -29.47 9.10
CA THR A 58 -6.89 -30.57 8.50
C THR A 58 -6.17 -31.28 7.34
N THR A 59 -5.24 -30.59 6.66
CA THR A 59 -4.44 -31.16 5.57
C THR A 59 -3.21 -31.94 6.05
N LEU A 60 -3.00 -32.11 7.36
CA LEU A 60 -1.90 -32.95 7.86
C LEU A 60 -2.14 -34.41 7.47
N SER A 61 -1.38 -34.89 6.50
CA SER A 61 -1.35 -36.30 6.11
C SER A 61 -0.78 -37.16 7.23
N LEU A 62 -1.63 -37.95 7.92
CA LEU A 62 -1.17 -38.91 8.94
C LEU A 62 -0.51 -40.17 8.35
N GLY A 63 -0.64 -40.40 7.03
CA GLY A 63 -0.10 -41.56 6.35
C GLY A 63 1.39 -41.46 5.98
N ASP A 64 1.92 -40.24 5.83
CA ASP A 64 3.30 -39.99 5.41
C ASP A 64 4.09 -39.27 6.51
N PRO A 65 5.05 -39.94 7.20
CA PRO A 65 5.81 -39.35 8.29
C PRO A 65 6.57 -38.07 7.90
N VAL A 66 7.05 -37.97 6.67
CA VAL A 66 7.80 -36.80 6.18
C VAL A 66 6.89 -35.58 6.01
N GLN A 67 5.69 -35.77 5.43
CA GLN A 67 4.72 -34.68 5.25
C GLN A 67 4.19 -34.19 6.59
N LEU A 68 4.00 -35.10 7.55
CA LEU A 68 3.59 -34.77 8.91
C LEU A 68 4.63 -33.86 9.59
N VAL A 69 5.92 -34.21 9.53
CA VAL A 69 6.98 -33.38 10.12
C VAL A 69 7.02 -31.99 9.48
N ILE A 70 6.99 -31.89 8.15
CA ILE A 70 7.01 -30.59 7.45
C ILE A 70 5.76 -29.76 7.80
N GLY A 71 4.59 -30.40 7.89
CA GLY A 71 3.34 -29.74 8.26
C GLY A 71 3.31 -29.22 9.70
N LEU A 72 4.00 -29.88 10.63
CA LEU A 72 4.08 -29.45 12.03
C LEU A 72 5.06 -28.30 12.28
N VAL A 73 6.09 -28.13 11.44
CA VAL A 73 7.10 -27.08 11.62
C VAL A 73 6.49 -25.67 11.73
N PRO A 74 5.56 -25.23 10.86
CA PRO A 74 4.91 -23.93 11.00
C PRO A 74 4.10 -23.78 12.29
N PHE A 75 3.43 -24.83 12.77
CA PHE A 75 2.68 -24.79 14.03
C PHE A 75 3.61 -24.68 15.24
N PHE A 76 4.73 -25.40 15.21
CA PHE A 76 5.75 -25.28 16.24
C PHE A 76 6.36 -23.87 16.28
N LEU A 77 6.73 -23.31 15.12
CA LEU A 77 7.22 -21.93 15.01
C LEU A 77 6.14 -20.90 15.39
N GLY A 78 4.87 -21.16 15.09
CA GLY A 78 3.74 -20.34 15.54
C GLY A 78 3.57 -20.36 17.06
N ALA A 79 3.71 -21.53 17.68
CA ALA A 79 3.66 -21.66 19.14
C ALA A 79 4.82 -20.94 19.81
N THR A 80 6.03 -20.97 19.24
CA THR A 80 7.16 -20.21 19.80
C THR A 80 6.94 -18.71 19.73
N LEU A 81 6.16 -18.18 18.78
CA LEU A 81 5.77 -16.75 18.78
C LEU A 81 4.96 -16.36 20.02
N LEU A 82 4.16 -17.25 20.61
CA LEU A 82 3.42 -16.95 21.84
C LEU A 82 4.36 -16.63 23.02
N THR A 83 5.61 -17.11 23.00
CA THR A 83 6.59 -16.76 24.04
C THR A 83 6.93 -15.27 24.08
N LYS A 84 6.67 -14.50 23.00
CA LYS A 84 6.85 -13.04 22.96
C LYS A 84 5.89 -12.28 23.89
N LEU A 85 4.77 -12.89 24.30
CA LEU A 85 3.88 -12.31 25.32
C LEU A 85 4.56 -12.18 26.69
N THR A 86 5.60 -12.97 26.94
CA THR A 86 6.33 -12.96 28.22
C THR A 86 7.78 -12.50 28.01
N PRO A 87 8.23 -11.39 28.62
CA PRO A 87 9.58 -10.85 28.41
C PRO A 87 10.72 -11.84 28.70
N ARG A 88 10.52 -12.76 29.66
CA ARG A 88 11.55 -13.71 30.12
C ARG A 88 11.90 -14.80 29.09
N ILE A 89 10.97 -15.20 28.23
CA ILE A 89 11.14 -16.34 27.28
C ILE A 89 11.16 -15.83 25.83
N SER A 90 11.09 -14.51 25.61
CA SER A 90 10.95 -13.90 24.29
C SER A 90 12.06 -14.25 23.29
N TRP A 91 13.22 -14.75 23.72
CA TRP A 91 14.31 -15.12 22.81
C TRP A 91 13.94 -16.31 21.91
N ILE A 92 13.14 -17.27 22.41
CA ILE A 92 12.67 -18.43 21.64
C ILE A 92 11.77 -18.02 20.47
N GLY A 93 10.90 -17.03 20.68
CA GLY A 93 10.06 -16.47 19.62
C GLY A 93 10.83 -15.62 18.60
N SER A 94 12.06 -15.18 18.89
CA SER A 94 12.83 -14.35 17.97
C SER A 94 13.28 -15.09 16.71
N PHE A 95 13.48 -16.41 16.77
CA PHE A 95 13.80 -17.21 15.58
C PHE A 95 12.63 -17.26 14.58
N ALA A 96 11.43 -17.57 15.09
CA ALA A 96 10.22 -17.53 14.27
C ALA A 96 9.94 -16.13 13.72
N LEU A 97 10.19 -15.09 14.52
CA LEU A 97 10.05 -13.70 14.08
C LEU A 97 11.05 -13.34 12.97
N ALA A 98 12.30 -13.81 13.03
CA ALA A 98 13.29 -13.57 11.98
C ALA A 98 12.86 -14.20 10.65
N ILE A 99 12.32 -15.41 10.68
CA ILE A 99 11.74 -16.06 9.49
C ILE A 99 10.55 -15.25 8.96
N LEU A 100 9.63 -14.83 9.83
CA LEU A 100 8.47 -14.04 9.44
C LEU A 100 8.86 -12.72 8.76
N VAL A 101 9.84 -12.01 9.33
CA VAL A 101 10.36 -10.75 8.77
C VAL A 101 11.11 -11.02 7.46
N GLY A 102 11.90 -12.08 7.38
CA GLY A 102 12.60 -12.46 6.15
C GLY A 102 11.64 -12.77 5.00
N VAL A 103 10.61 -13.58 5.26
CA VAL A 103 9.55 -13.89 4.28
C VAL A 103 8.73 -12.64 3.95
N GLY A 104 8.39 -11.81 4.94
CA GLY A 104 7.70 -10.54 4.75
C GLY A 104 8.49 -9.55 3.88
N ALA A 105 9.78 -9.42 4.13
CA ALA A 105 10.67 -8.58 3.32
C ALA A 105 10.81 -9.14 1.90
N ALA A 106 11.01 -10.45 1.74
CA ALA A 106 11.11 -11.08 0.44
C ALA A 106 9.81 -10.94 -0.38
N THR A 107 8.65 -11.11 0.25
CA THR A 107 7.34 -10.93 -0.39
C THR A 107 7.05 -9.46 -0.71
N ALA A 108 7.44 -8.52 0.14
CA ALA A 108 7.33 -7.09 -0.16
C ALA A 108 8.22 -6.66 -1.33
N ILE A 109 9.49 -7.09 -1.33
CA ILE A 109 10.44 -6.81 -2.42
C ILE A 109 9.98 -7.48 -3.71
N GLY A 110 9.62 -8.76 -3.67
CA GLY A 110 9.12 -9.50 -4.83
C GLY A 110 7.81 -8.92 -5.36
N GLY A 111 6.90 -8.53 -4.47
CA GLY A 111 5.64 -7.87 -4.79
C GLY A 111 5.85 -6.49 -5.41
N ALA A 112 6.80 -5.69 -4.94
CA ALA A 112 7.17 -4.43 -5.57
C ALA A 112 7.83 -4.66 -6.94
N LEU A 113 8.71 -5.64 -7.07
CA LEU A 113 9.36 -5.95 -8.35
C LEU A 113 8.35 -6.39 -9.41
N ILE A 114 7.53 -7.39 -9.10
CA ILE A 114 6.58 -7.98 -10.05
C ILE A 114 5.33 -7.11 -10.20
N GLY A 115 4.86 -6.50 -9.12
CA GLY A 115 3.64 -5.71 -9.10
C GLY A 115 3.82 -4.28 -9.60
N THR A 116 5.03 -3.71 -9.49
CA THR A 116 5.27 -2.32 -9.92
C THR A 116 6.42 -2.21 -10.90
N LEU A 117 7.65 -2.57 -10.54
CA LEU A 117 8.84 -2.21 -11.33
C LEU A 117 8.86 -2.86 -12.71
N ILE A 118 8.56 -4.16 -12.82
CA ILE A 118 8.55 -4.87 -14.10
C ILE A 118 7.43 -4.33 -15.01
N PRO A 119 6.14 -4.26 -14.57
CA PRO A 119 5.08 -3.67 -15.39
C PRO A 119 5.36 -2.22 -15.79
N GLN A 120 5.95 -1.41 -14.90
CA GLN A 120 6.32 -0.03 -15.21
C GLN A 120 7.43 0.04 -16.27
N ALA A 121 8.43 -0.84 -16.19
CA ALA A 121 9.48 -0.93 -17.22
C ALA A 121 8.92 -1.43 -18.56
N GLN A 122 7.98 -2.38 -18.54
CA GLN A 122 7.28 -2.86 -19.75
C GLN A 122 6.43 -1.76 -20.39
N ALA A 123 5.61 -1.06 -19.61
CA ALA A 123 4.84 0.09 -20.09
C ALA A 123 5.76 1.16 -20.69
N ALA A 124 6.95 1.35 -20.10
CA ALA A 124 7.94 2.25 -20.64
C ALA A 124 8.54 1.80 -21.98
N MET A 125 8.75 0.51 -22.18
CA MET A 125 9.18 -0.04 -23.47
C MET A 125 8.05 0.04 -24.51
N ASP A 126 6.81 -0.23 -24.11
CA ASP A 126 5.65 -0.22 -25.00
C ASP A 126 5.29 1.20 -25.48
N ALA A 127 5.51 2.22 -24.66
CA ALA A 127 5.33 3.62 -25.05
C ALA A 127 6.21 4.02 -26.25
N LEU A 128 7.31 3.30 -26.49
CA LEU A 128 8.22 3.52 -27.62
C LEU A 128 7.94 2.59 -28.82
N ASN A 129 6.95 1.70 -28.73
CA ASN A 129 6.62 0.74 -29.77
C ASN A 129 5.64 1.34 -30.81
N PHE A 130 6.18 2.20 -31.69
CA PHE A 130 5.45 2.86 -32.77
C PHE A 130 4.97 1.90 -33.88
N ARG A 131 5.52 0.68 -33.94
CA ARG A 131 5.09 -0.35 -34.91
C ARG A 131 3.70 -0.91 -34.63
N SER A 132 3.13 -0.66 -33.46
CA SER A 132 1.80 -1.09 -33.04
C SER A 132 0.67 -0.10 -33.39
N ALA A 133 0.96 0.98 -34.13
CA ALA A 133 -0.04 1.99 -34.47
C ALA A 133 -0.85 1.58 -35.71
N GLY A 134 -2.18 1.51 -35.58
CA GLY A 134 -3.09 1.11 -36.65
C GLY A 134 -3.35 2.21 -37.69
N SER A 135 -3.11 3.48 -37.32
CA SER A 135 -3.23 4.64 -38.21
C SER A 135 -2.05 5.60 -38.08
N SER A 136 -1.77 6.36 -39.14
CA SER A 136 -0.68 7.36 -39.15
C SER A 136 -0.89 8.47 -38.10
N SER A 137 -2.14 8.78 -37.75
CA SER A 137 -2.47 9.78 -36.71
C SER A 137 -2.18 9.27 -35.30
N GLU A 138 -2.51 8.01 -35.00
CA GLU A 138 -2.19 7.38 -33.72
C GLU A 138 -0.70 7.19 -33.50
N ALA A 139 0.07 6.98 -34.57
CA ALA A 139 1.51 6.85 -34.51
C ALA A 139 2.18 8.14 -33.98
N VAL A 140 1.66 9.31 -34.35
CA VAL A 140 2.18 10.60 -33.89
C VAL A 140 1.89 10.82 -32.40
N PHE A 141 0.67 10.50 -31.95
CA PHE A 141 0.33 10.60 -30.52
C PHE A 141 1.14 9.63 -29.67
N LYS A 142 1.29 8.36 -30.08
CA LYS A 142 2.14 7.40 -29.37
C LYS A 142 3.61 7.82 -29.34
N LEU A 143 4.13 8.40 -30.42
CA LEU A 143 5.50 8.91 -30.46
C LEU A 143 5.68 10.09 -29.50
N PHE A 144 4.70 10.99 -29.41
CA PHE A 144 4.72 12.07 -28.45
C PHE A 144 4.72 11.54 -27.01
N ASP A 145 3.81 10.62 -26.68
CA ASP A 145 3.72 10.01 -25.35
C ASP A 145 5.03 9.30 -24.97
N GLY A 146 5.59 8.51 -25.90
CA GLY A 146 6.86 7.82 -25.71
C GLY A 146 8.04 8.77 -25.49
N VAL A 147 8.11 9.87 -26.25
CA VAL A 147 9.16 10.89 -26.08
C VAL A 147 9.03 11.62 -24.75
N VAL A 148 7.82 12.03 -24.37
CA VAL A 148 7.56 12.68 -23.08
C VAL A 148 7.93 11.75 -21.93
N MET A 149 7.54 10.48 -22.00
CA MET A 149 7.80 9.51 -20.95
C MET A 149 9.29 9.12 -20.86
N LEU A 150 9.99 8.94 -21.99
CA LEU A 150 11.43 8.70 -22.01
C LEU A 150 12.18 9.91 -21.44
N THR A 151 11.83 11.12 -21.89
CA THR A 151 12.47 12.37 -21.42
C THR A 151 12.23 12.56 -19.94
N GLY A 152 11.00 12.38 -19.46
CA GLY A 152 10.66 12.43 -18.04
C GLY A 152 11.45 11.40 -17.22
N THR A 153 11.58 10.17 -17.71
CA THR A 153 12.34 9.10 -17.03
C THR A 153 13.83 9.43 -16.95
N VAL A 154 14.43 9.92 -18.04
CA VAL A 154 15.84 10.32 -18.06
C VAL A 154 16.10 11.52 -17.13
N LEU A 155 15.23 12.54 -17.17
CA LEU A 155 15.35 13.71 -16.30
C LEU A 155 15.20 13.36 -14.82
N THR A 156 14.22 12.51 -14.47
CA THR A 156 14.00 12.05 -13.10
C THR A 156 15.17 11.20 -12.58
N LEU A 157 15.70 10.28 -13.39
CA LEU A 157 16.90 9.52 -13.05
C LEU A 157 18.12 10.43 -12.88
N ALA A 158 18.30 11.43 -13.76
CA ALA A 158 19.37 12.40 -13.63
C ALA A 158 19.26 13.23 -12.34
N TYR A 159 18.04 13.56 -11.89
CA TYR A 159 17.82 14.23 -10.62
C TYR A 159 18.26 13.37 -9.43
N PHE A 160 17.87 12.09 -9.39
CA PHE A 160 18.21 11.15 -8.31
C PHE A 160 19.62 10.54 -8.41
N GLN A 161 20.33 10.75 -9.52
CA GLN A 161 21.70 10.28 -9.64
C GLN A 161 22.59 11.03 -8.65
N PHE A 162 22.98 10.35 -7.58
CA PHE A 162 23.92 10.80 -6.55
C PHE A 162 25.37 10.88 -7.08
N SER A 163 25.59 11.44 -8.28
CA SER A 163 26.93 11.63 -8.86
C SER A 163 27.60 12.90 -8.33
N ALA A 164 27.64 13.04 -7.01
CA ALA A 164 28.46 14.02 -6.34
C ALA A 164 29.87 13.44 -6.16
N LYS A 165 30.74 13.61 -7.16
CA LYS A 165 32.18 13.45 -6.91
C LYS A 165 32.63 14.60 -6.01
N ARG A 166 33.16 14.28 -4.82
CA ARG A 166 33.82 15.26 -3.96
C ARG A 166 35.15 15.64 -4.63
N ALA A 167 35.32 16.92 -4.97
CA ALA A 167 36.62 17.43 -5.35
C ALA A 167 37.58 17.37 -4.13
N PRO A 168 38.91 17.37 -4.32
CA PRO A 168 39.90 17.42 -3.23
C PRO A 168 39.75 18.64 -2.30
N ASP A 169 38.95 19.64 -2.71
CA ASP A 169 38.74 20.94 -2.07
C ASP A 169 37.37 21.04 -1.35
N GLY A 170 36.72 19.91 -1.06
CA GLY A 170 35.46 19.85 -0.32
C GLY A 170 34.21 20.34 -1.08
N THR A 171 34.37 20.98 -2.23
CA THR A 171 33.25 21.46 -3.07
C THR A 171 32.70 20.35 -3.97
N VAL A 172 31.37 20.25 -4.02
CA VAL A 172 30.67 19.31 -4.91
C VAL A 172 30.67 19.90 -6.31
N LYS A 173 31.63 19.50 -7.15
CA LYS A 173 31.62 19.86 -8.58
C LYS A 173 30.82 18.82 -9.35
N ARG A 174 29.61 19.19 -9.75
CA ARG A 174 28.77 18.44 -10.69
C ARG A 174 29.05 18.92 -12.11
N ASN A 175 28.98 18.03 -13.11
CA ASN A 175 29.11 18.43 -14.51
C ASN A 175 27.93 19.37 -14.87
N PRO A 176 28.12 20.53 -15.50
CA PRO A 176 27.04 21.50 -15.76
C PRO A 176 25.85 20.92 -16.54
N ILE A 177 26.11 19.98 -17.45
CA ILE A 177 25.07 19.25 -18.19
C ILE A 177 24.18 18.44 -17.23
N LEU A 178 24.78 17.76 -16.26
CA LEU A 178 24.05 16.94 -15.29
C LEU A 178 23.25 17.81 -14.31
N GLU A 179 23.71 19.02 -14.02
CA GLU A 179 22.97 19.98 -13.19
C GLU A 179 21.72 20.51 -13.90
N LEU A 180 21.83 20.83 -15.20
CA LEU A 180 20.67 21.22 -16.02
C LEU A 180 19.64 20.11 -16.15
N LEU A 181 20.08 18.87 -16.44
CA LEU A 181 19.20 17.70 -16.51
C LEU A 181 18.52 17.44 -15.16
N ALA A 182 19.25 17.54 -14.06
CA ALA A 182 18.69 17.38 -12.72
C ALA A 182 17.68 18.47 -12.36
N TRP A 183 17.89 19.71 -12.80
CA TRP A 183 16.91 20.78 -12.64
C TRP A 183 15.60 20.46 -13.38
N GLY A 184 15.68 19.98 -14.62
CA GLY A 184 14.52 19.52 -15.37
C GLY A 184 13.80 18.36 -14.68
N GLY A 185 14.55 17.40 -14.14
CA GLY A 185 14.01 16.29 -13.34
C GLY A 185 13.27 16.75 -12.09
N ARG A 186 13.80 17.76 -11.38
CA ARG A 186 13.14 18.35 -10.20
C ARG A 186 11.78 18.94 -10.55
N VAL A 187 11.68 19.67 -11.66
CA VAL A 187 10.41 20.24 -12.13
C VAL A 187 9.43 19.13 -12.47
N PHE A 188 9.87 18.09 -13.18
CA PHE A 188 9.01 16.95 -13.52
C PHE A 188 8.47 16.26 -12.25
N ILE A 189 9.32 15.99 -11.26
CA ILE A 189 8.93 15.40 -9.97
C ILE A 189 7.95 16.29 -9.20
N ALA A 190 8.17 17.60 -9.19
CA ALA A 190 7.27 18.53 -8.53
C ALA A 190 5.87 18.51 -9.17
N ILE A 191 5.80 18.45 -10.51
CA ILE A 191 4.53 18.34 -11.24
C ILE A 191 3.85 17.00 -10.92
N THR A 192 4.56 15.87 -10.99
CA THR A 192 3.96 14.56 -10.73
C THR A 192 3.46 14.44 -9.29
N PHE A 193 4.23 14.88 -8.30
CA PHE A 193 3.75 14.93 -6.92
C PHE A 193 2.57 15.89 -6.73
N GLY A 194 2.54 17.02 -7.44
CA GLY A 194 1.40 17.93 -7.43
C GLY A 194 0.12 17.25 -7.94
N VAL A 195 0.21 16.51 -9.05
CA VAL A 195 -0.92 15.75 -9.61
C VAL A 195 -1.36 14.63 -8.66
N LEU A 196 -0.42 13.86 -8.10
CA LEU A 196 -0.74 12.80 -7.13
C LEU A 196 -1.40 13.36 -5.87
N PHE A 197 -0.90 14.46 -5.33
CA PHE A 197 -1.49 15.14 -4.17
C PHE A 197 -2.89 15.65 -4.49
N ALA A 198 -3.09 16.31 -5.63
CA ALA A 198 -4.40 16.77 -6.07
C ALA A 198 -5.39 15.59 -6.22
N GLY A 199 -4.94 14.47 -6.80
CA GLY A 199 -5.74 13.26 -6.95
C GLY A 199 -6.16 12.67 -5.60
N VAL A 200 -5.23 12.53 -4.66
CA VAL A 200 -5.53 12.03 -3.29
C VAL A 200 -6.46 13.00 -2.56
N TYR A 201 -6.24 14.30 -2.69
CA TYR A 201 -7.09 15.32 -2.08
C TYR A 201 -8.52 15.28 -2.65
N MET A 202 -8.67 15.21 -3.97
CA MET A 202 -9.98 15.08 -4.63
C MET A 202 -10.69 13.78 -4.22
N ALA A 203 -9.96 12.66 -4.13
CA ALA A 203 -10.53 11.40 -3.68
C ALA A 203 -11.02 11.49 -2.22
N ALA A 204 -10.22 12.10 -1.33
CA ALA A 204 -10.58 12.32 0.06
C ALA A 204 -11.81 13.24 0.21
N LEU A 205 -11.85 14.36 -0.53
CA LEU A 205 -13.01 15.25 -0.55
C LEU A 205 -14.25 14.55 -1.10
N THR A 206 -14.11 13.79 -2.17
CA THR A 206 -15.23 13.03 -2.77
C THR A 206 -15.78 12.03 -1.77
N ALA A 207 -14.91 11.27 -1.10
CA ALA A 207 -15.32 10.34 -0.05
C ALA A 207 -16.00 11.06 1.13
N MET A 208 -15.52 12.24 1.53
CA MET A 208 -16.16 13.06 2.58
C MET A 208 -17.56 13.52 2.16
N ILE A 209 -17.69 14.03 0.93
CA ILE A 209 -18.98 14.47 0.36
C ILE A 209 -19.95 13.30 0.29
N GLU A 210 -19.50 12.12 -0.15
CA GLU A 210 -20.31 10.91 -0.21
C GLU A 210 -20.82 10.52 1.18
N ARG A 211 -19.96 10.55 2.20
CA ARG A 211 -20.35 10.24 3.58
C ARG A 211 -21.33 11.27 4.14
N LEU A 212 -21.12 12.57 3.91
CA LEU A 212 -22.04 13.61 4.35
C LEU A 212 -23.39 13.51 3.64
N SER A 213 -23.39 13.26 2.33
CA SER A 213 -24.61 13.02 1.54
C SER A 213 -25.37 11.81 2.06
N SER A 214 -24.69 10.72 2.37
CA SER A 214 -25.27 9.53 2.99
C SER A 214 -25.95 9.85 4.33
N LEU A 215 -25.30 10.63 5.21
CA LEU A 215 -25.89 11.07 6.48
C LEU A 215 -27.16 11.91 6.26
N ILE A 216 -27.10 12.89 5.34
CA ILE A 216 -28.24 13.77 5.04
C ILE A 216 -29.42 12.96 4.47
N ASN A 217 -29.17 12.08 3.51
CA ASN A 217 -30.20 11.25 2.88
C ASN A 217 -30.83 10.28 3.88
N PHE A 218 -30.02 9.72 4.78
CA PHE A 218 -30.52 8.89 5.88
C PHE A 218 -31.47 9.69 6.76
N VAL A 219 -31.09 10.89 7.21
CA VAL A 219 -31.96 11.77 8.02
C VAL A 219 -33.24 12.13 7.27
N LYS A 220 -33.17 12.50 5.98
CA LYS A 220 -34.34 12.79 5.16
C LYS A 220 -35.30 11.61 5.06
N SER A 221 -34.80 10.39 4.92
CA SER A 221 -35.66 9.20 4.86
C SER A 221 -36.51 8.98 6.12
N PHE A 222 -36.13 9.57 7.27
CA PHE A 222 -36.91 9.56 8.50
C PHE A 222 -37.83 10.78 8.66
N LEU A 223 -37.52 11.92 8.01
CA LEU A 223 -38.32 13.14 8.12
C LEU A 223 -39.44 13.27 7.07
N GLY A 224 -39.43 12.45 6.01
CA GLY A 224 -40.38 12.55 4.89
C GLY A 224 -39.86 13.45 3.79
#